data_AF-A0A950IBY6-F1
#
_entry.id   AF-A0A950IBY6-F1
#
_cell.length_a   1.000
_cell.length_b   1.000
_cell.length_c   1.000
_cell.angle_alpha   90.00
_cell.angle_beta   90.00
_cell.angle_gamma   90.00
#
_symmetry.space_group_name_H-M   'P 1'
#
loop_
_entity.id
_entity.type
_entity.pdbx_description
1 polymer ?
#
loop_
_entity_poly.entity_id
_entity_poly.type
_entity_poly.pdbx_seq_one_letter_code
_entity_poly.pdbx_strand_id
1 'polypeptide(L)'
;MLAAVLLALSSATFQPITAATTSQPAHVYVRDSSAPALTDAAAGGPHDAGLRFPGDNDAPSAQLSNAHGGALHVSLAEWRAATGSADLAPTPDGGVRVHAAFKGLMPAGRYSLFIRQLAGRNGVVLTPVDITGAADGFFADKDGNGDIAVQSPNPIPSNAQLVLIYHSDGSDHQGSPGNLGVNAHEQLIARVP
;
A
#
# COMPACT_ATOMS: atom_id res chain seq x y z
N MET A 1 -9.66 -15.47 -40.81
CA MET A 1 -10.17 -14.28 -40.08
C MET A 1 -9.55 -14.31 -38.69
N LEU A 2 -8.59 -13.43 -38.39
CA LEU A 2 -8.16 -13.21 -37.01
C LEU A 2 -9.18 -12.27 -36.36
N ALA A 3 -9.89 -12.74 -35.34
CA ALA A 3 -10.67 -11.87 -34.47
C ALA A 3 -9.69 -11.04 -33.66
N ALA A 4 -9.66 -9.72 -33.89
CA ALA A 4 -8.99 -8.80 -32.98
C ALA A 4 -9.78 -8.81 -31.67
N VAL A 5 -9.25 -9.48 -30.65
CA VAL A 5 -9.77 -9.37 -29.28
C VAL A 5 -9.47 -7.94 -28.83
N LEU A 6 -10.53 -7.13 -28.69
CA LEU A 6 -10.41 -5.79 -28.12
C LEU A 6 -10.10 -5.95 -26.62
N LEU A 7 -8.83 -5.83 -26.26
CA LEU A 7 -8.39 -5.81 -24.86
C LEU A 7 -8.81 -4.45 -24.28
N ALA A 8 -9.78 -4.46 -23.37
CA ALA A 8 -10.21 -3.24 -22.69
C ALA A 8 -9.18 -2.82 -21.65
N LEU A 9 -8.78 -1.55 -21.66
CA LEU A 9 -8.08 -0.93 -20.53
C LEU A 9 -9.10 -0.68 -19.41
N SER A 10 -8.69 -0.95 -18.17
CA SER A 10 -9.44 -0.53 -16.99
C SER A 10 -8.55 0.36 -16.12
N SER A 11 -9.18 1.23 -15.32
CA SER A 11 -8.46 2.19 -14.48
C SER A 11 -8.88 2.05 -13.02
N ALA A 12 -7.93 2.10 -12.10
CA ALA A 12 -8.15 2.10 -10.67
C ALA A 12 -7.71 3.45 -10.06
N THR A 13 -8.46 3.98 -9.10
CA THR A 13 -8.08 5.19 -8.37
C THR A 13 -7.66 4.82 -6.96
N PHE A 14 -6.49 5.29 -6.55
CA PHE A 14 -5.97 5.09 -5.21
C PHE A 14 -6.54 6.14 -4.25
N GLN A 15 -6.88 5.68 -3.06
CA GLN A 15 -7.27 6.51 -1.93
C GLN A 15 -6.42 6.18 -0.69
N PRO A 16 -6.21 7.14 0.23
CA PRO A 16 -5.53 6.89 1.49
C PRO A 16 -6.21 5.79 2.30
N ILE A 17 -5.42 4.93 2.92
CA ILE A 17 -5.91 3.93 3.87
C ILE A 17 -6.26 4.63 5.19
N THR A 18 -7.53 4.57 5.54
CA THR A 18 -8.16 5.16 6.71
C THR A 18 -9.21 4.20 7.28
N ALA A 19 -9.69 4.46 8.50
CA ALA A 19 -10.76 3.67 9.10
C ALA A 19 -12.05 3.71 8.26
N ALA A 20 -12.28 4.79 7.50
CA ALA A 20 -13.43 4.92 6.61
C ALA A 20 -13.30 4.11 5.30
N THR A 21 -12.08 3.90 4.80
CA THR A 21 -11.86 3.28 3.46
C THR A 21 -11.61 1.78 3.53
N THR A 22 -11.14 1.28 4.68
CA THR A 22 -10.73 -0.11 4.86
C THR A 22 -11.13 -0.61 6.24
N SER A 23 -11.50 -1.89 6.33
CA SER A 23 -11.78 -2.55 7.61
C SER A 23 -10.52 -2.85 8.42
N GLN A 24 -9.34 -2.76 7.79
CA GLN A 24 -8.04 -2.82 8.46
C GLN A 24 -7.39 -1.45 8.43
N PRO A 25 -6.93 -0.92 9.57
CA PRO A 25 -6.26 0.37 9.62
C PRO A 25 -4.91 0.32 8.88
N ALA A 26 -4.44 1.48 8.41
CA ALA A 26 -3.07 1.60 7.91
C ALA A 26 -2.09 1.25 9.04
N HIS A 27 -1.05 0.47 8.73
CA HIS A 27 -0.01 0.09 9.68
C HIS A 27 0.98 1.25 9.94
N VAL A 28 0.45 2.37 10.41
CA VAL A 28 1.14 3.54 10.96
C VAL A 28 0.47 3.91 12.27
N TYR A 29 1.17 4.61 13.16
CA TYR A 29 0.70 4.82 14.53
C TYR A 29 0.82 6.27 14.96
N VAL A 30 -0.09 6.68 15.84
CA VAL A 30 -0.02 7.94 16.58
C VAL A 30 0.17 7.64 18.06
N ARG A 31 0.76 8.60 18.78
CA ARG A 31 0.98 8.50 20.23
C ARG A 31 -0.34 8.69 20.98
N ASP A 32 -0.61 7.76 21.90
CA ASP A 32 -1.71 7.82 22.85
C ASP A 32 -1.31 7.09 24.13
N SER A 33 -0.99 7.84 25.19
CA SER A 33 -0.46 7.26 26.44
C SER A 33 -1.43 6.30 27.14
N SER A 34 -2.71 6.31 26.76
CA SER A 34 -3.72 5.40 27.32
C SER A 34 -3.86 4.09 26.54
N ALA A 35 -3.27 4.02 25.34
CA ALA A 35 -3.40 2.86 24.48
C ALA A 35 -2.57 1.68 25.01
N PRO A 36 -3.17 0.49 25.20
CA PRO A 36 -2.44 -0.70 25.58
C PRO A 36 -1.56 -1.19 24.43
N ALA A 37 -0.58 -2.04 24.75
CA ALA A 37 0.11 -2.82 23.72
C ALA A 37 -0.88 -3.79 23.07
N LEU A 38 -0.70 -4.05 21.79
CA LEU A 38 -1.43 -5.07 21.05
C LEU A 38 -0.46 -6.12 20.53
N THR A 39 -0.75 -7.39 20.79
CA THR A 39 0.11 -8.51 20.38
C THR A 39 -0.53 -9.39 19.30
N ASP A 40 -1.81 -9.16 18.98
CA ASP A 40 -2.57 -9.98 18.04
C ASP A 40 -2.45 -9.43 16.61
N ALA A 41 -1.88 -10.23 15.70
CA ALA A 41 -1.78 -9.90 14.29
C ALA A 41 -3.16 -9.73 13.61
N ALA A 42 -4.22 -10.36 14.12
CA ALA A 42 -5.56 -10.27 13.54
C ALA A 42 -6.23 -8.90 13.76
N ALA A 43 -5.82 -8.14 14.77
CA ALA A 43 -6.39 -6.84 15.12
C ALA A 43 -5.66 -5.64 14.46
N GLY A 44 -5.03 -5.86 13.31
CA GLY A 44 -4.31 -4.81 12.55
C GLY A 44 -2.80 -4.79 12.78
N GLY A 45 -2.24 -5.83 13.39
CA GLY A 45 -0.79 -5.98 13.60
C GLY A 45 -0.32 -5.51 14.99
N PRO A 46 0.71 -6.16 15.56
CA PRO A 46 1.19 -5.86 16.90
C PRO A 46 1.82 -4.46 16.99
N HIS A 47 1.65 -3.80 18.13
CA HIS A 47 2.30 -2.53 18.45
C HIS A 47 2.53 -2.36 19.95
N ASP A 48 3.53 -1.54 20.30
CA ASP A 48 3.87 -1.25 21.68
C ASP A 48 2.78 -0.41 22.37
N ALA A 49 2.78 -0.41 23.71
CA ALA A 49 1.90 0.44 24.50
C ALA A 49 2.21 1.93 24.25
N GLY A 50 1.19 2.78 24.39
CA GLY A 50 1.33 4.21 24.09
C GLY A 50 1.14 4.56 22.62
N LEU A 51 0.75 3.58 21.78
CA LEU A 51 0.54 3.71 20.34
C LEU A 51 -0.83 3.18 19.97
N ARG A 52 -1.43 3.77 18.94
CA ARG A 52 -2.65 3.25 18.31
C ARG A 52 -2.69 3.64 16.84
N PHE A 53 -3.53 2.97 16.07
CA PHE A 53 -3.84 3.41 14.71
C PHE A 53 -4.45 4.82 14.71
N PRO A 54 -4.14 5.64 13.69
CA PRO A 54 -4.78 6.93 13.52
C PRO A 54 -6.26 6.77 13.19
N GLY A 55 -7.11 7.48 13.94
CA GLY A 55 -8.51 7.67 13.62
C GLY A 55 -8.72 8.77 12.58
N ASP A 56 -9.94 8.88 12.06
CA ASP A 56 -10.27 9.91 11.07
C ASP A 56 -10.34 11.31 11.67
N ASN A 57 -10.56 11.41 12.99
CA ASN A 57 -10.67 12.67 13.74
C ASN A 57 -9.36 13.08 14.44
N ASP A 58 -8.26 12.36 14.24
CA ASP A 58 -6.98 12.75 14.80
C ASP A 58 -6.49 14.08 14.22
N ALA A 59 -5.71 14.82 15.00
CA ALA A 59 -5.16 16.09 14.59
C ALA A 59 -4.34 15.91 13.29
N PRO A 60 -4.55 16.73 12.24
CA PRO A 60 -3.79 16.63 10.99
C PRO A 60 -2.27 16.73 11.19
N SER A 61 -1.83 17.47 12.21
CA SER A 61 -0.42 17.63 12.58
C SER A 61 0.18 16.48 13.40
N ALA A 62 -0.62 15.47 13.76
CA ALA A 62 -0.14 14.33 14.54
C ALA A 62 1.02 13.64 13.80
N GLN A 63 2.13 13.42 14.50
CA GLN A 63 3.30 12.78 13.93
C GLN A 63 3.10 11.26 13.88
N LEU A 64 3.45 10.67 12.75
CA LEU A 64 3.35 9.23 12.57
C LEU A 64 4.61 8.51 13.06
N SER A 65 4.40 7.33 13.61
CA SER A 65 5.45 6.40 13.99
C SER A 65 5.18 4.99 13.49
N ASN A 66 6.20 4.14 13.54
CA ASN A 66 6.06 2.70 13.42
C ASN A 66 5.51 2.09 14.73
N ALA A 67 5.33 0.76 14.73
CA ALA A 67 4.77 -0.05 15.81
C ALA A 67 5.59 -0.03 17.10
N HIS A 68 6.84 0.44 17.04
CA HIS A 68 7.73 0.60 18.19
C HIS A 68 7.96 2.07 18.57
N GLY A 69 7.20 2.99 17.96
CA GLY A 69 7.26 4.41 18.25
C GLY A 69 8.44 5.13 17.58
N GLY A 70 9.18 4.46 16.68
CA GLY A 70 10.17 5.09 15.81
C GLY A 70 9.48 6.06 14.85
N ALA A 71 9.98 7.28 14.73
CA ALA A 71 9.34 8.32 13.93
C ALA A 71 9.41 8.00 12.43
N LEU A 72 8.31 8.23 11.73
CA LEU A 72 8.27 8.19 10.25
C LEU A 72 8.56 9.58 9.64
N HIS A 73 8.76 10.59 10.48
CA HIS A 73 9.08 11.97 10.07
C HIS A 73 8.07 12.58 9.09
N VAL A 74 6.79 12.24 9.26
CA VAL A 74 5.68 12.71 8.45
C VAL A 74 4.46 12.93 9.35
N SER A 75 3.68 13.97 9.06
CA SER A 75 2.39 14.20 9.71
C SER A 75 1.27 13.34 9.11
N LEU A 76 0.20 13.14 9.87
CA LEU A 76 -0.98 12.43 9.39
C LEU A 76 -1.61 13.10 8.15
N ALA A 77 -1.60 14.43 8.08
CA ALA A 77 -2.08 15.19 6.93
C ALA A 77 -1.26 14.90 5.67
N GLU A 78 0.07 14.97 5.77
CA GLU A 78 0.98 14.71 4.65
C GLU A 78 0.84 13.26 4.17
N TRP A 79 0.76 12.30 5.11
CA TRP A 79 0.54 10.88 4.79
C TRP A 79 -0.76 10.64 4.00
N ARG A 80 -1.85 11.29 4.41
CA ARG A 80 -3.17 11.17 3.79
C ARG A 80 -3.35 12.07 2.56
N ALA A 81 -2.42 12.97 2.26
CA ALA A 81 -2.48 13.81 1.07
C ALA A 81 -2.09 13.06 -0.21
N ALA A 82 -1.45 11.88 -0.06
CA ALA A 82 -1.06 11.06 -1.18
C ALA A 82 -2.26 10.58 -2.01
N THR A 83 -2.10 10.59 -3.34
CA THR A 83 -3.11 10.14 -4.30
C THR A 83 -2.45 9.38 -5.44
N GLY A 84 -3.23 8.65 -6.21
CA GLY A 84 -2.73 8.02 -7.43
C GLY A 84 -3.80 7.38 -8.28
N SER A 85 -3.38 6.90 -9.44
CA SER A 85 -4.19 6.13 -10.37
C SER A 85 -3.35 5.03 -10.99
N ALA A 86 -4.01 3.94 -11.41
CA ALA A 86 -3.38 2.91 -12.21
C ALA A 86 -4.22 2.58 -13.44
N ASP A 87 -3.55 2.40 -14.57
CA ASP A 87 -4.10 1.77 -15.76
C ASP A 87 -3.69 0.30 -15.79
N LEU A 88 -4.66 -0.56 -16.03
CA LEU A 88 -4.50 -2.01 -16.14
C LEU A 88 -4.80 -2.42 -17.57
N ALA A 89 -3.79 -2.95 -18.25
CA ALA A 89 -3.89 -3.40 -19.63
C ALA A 89 -3.57 -4.90 -19.71
N PRO A 90 -4.49 -5.75 -20.20
CA PRO A 90 -4.18 -7.15 -20.46
C PRO A 90 -3.00 -7.31 -21.42
N THR A 91 -2.18 -8.33 -21.22
CA THR A 91 -1.05 -8.64 -22.11
C THR A 91 -1.33 -9.90 -22.96
N PRO A 92 -0.70 -10.06 -24.14
CA PRO A 92 -0.94 -11.20 -25.03
C PRO A 92 -0.61 -12.57 -24.43
N ASP A 93 0.24 -12.62 -23.41
CA ASP A 93 0.61 -13.82 -22.64
C ASP A 93 -0.39 -14.16 -21.52
N GLY A 94 -1.49 -13.40 -21.39
CA GLY A 94 -2.55 -13.63 -20.40
C GLY A 94 -2.35 -12.93 -19.06
N GLY A 95 -1.28 -12.13 -18.92
CA GLY A 95 -1.03 -11.29 -17.75
C GLY A 95 -1.72 -9.92 -17.81
N VAL A 96 -1.26 -9.02 -16.93
CA VAL A 96 -1.70 -7.62 -16.86
C VAL A 96 -0.50 -6.71 -16.68
N ARG A 97 -0.38 -5.69 -17.53
CA ARG A 97 0.52 -4.55 -17.30
C ARG A 97 -0.20 -3.53 -16.44
N VAL A 98 0.40 -3.17 -15.33
CA VAL A 98 -0.05 -2.12 -14.42
C VAL A 98 0.89 -0.94 -14.58
N HIS A 99 0.36 0.20 -15.01
CA HIS A 99 1.08 1.48 -14.97
C HIS A 99 0.40 2.38 -13.95
N ALA A 100 1.11 2.71 -12.87
CA ALA A 100 0.58 3.51 -11.78
C ALA A 100 1.39 4.79 -11.59
N ALA A 101 0.68 5.90 -11.37
CA ALA A 101 1.25 7.21 -11.10
C ALA A 101 0.69 7.76 -9.79
N PHE A 102 1.57 8.38 -8.99
CA PHE A 102 1.29 8.84 -7.64
C PHE A 102 1.78 10.26 -7.43
N LYS A 103 1.14 10.97 -6.49
CA LYS A 103 1.52 12.32 -6.04
C LYS A 103 1.35 12.45 -4.53
N GLY A 104 2.12 13.35 -3.92
CA GLY A 104 2.07 13.60 -2.49
C GLY A 104 2.64 12.46 -1.65
N LEU A 105 3.51 11.63 -2.25
CA LEU A 105 4.29 10.63 -1.53
C LEU A 105 5.38 11.31 -0.70
N MET A 106 5.97 10.56 0.24
CA MET A 106 7.15 11.01 0.97
C MET A 106 8.32 11.18 -0.02
N PRO A 107 8.93 12.38 -0.13
CA PRO A 107 10.04 12.60 -1.04
C PRO A 107 11.20 11.65 -0.80
N ALA A 108 11.78 11.11 -1.88
CA ALA A 108 12.84 10.09 -1.83
C ALA A 108 12.45 8.80 -1.04
N GLY A 109 11.18 8.61 -0.70
CA GLY A 109 10.69 7.41 -0.04
C GLY A 109 10.75 6.19 -0.97
N ARG A 110 11.05 5.02 -0.40
CA ARG A 110 10.97 3.75 -1.12
C ARG A 110 9.56 3.18 -1.03
N TYR A 111 9.03 2.75 -2.16
CA TYR A 111 7.70 2.20 -2.28
C TYR A 111 7.70 0.89 -3.06
N SER A 112 6.68 0.06 -2.85
CA SER A 112 6.33 -0.98 -3.80
C SER A 112 4.84 -1.28 -3.85
N LEU A 113 4.43 -1.96 -4.92
CA LEU A 113 3.04 -2.18 -5.30
C LEU A 113 2.66 -3.67 -5.16
N PHE A 114 1.64 -3.92 -4.35
CA PHE A 114 1.14 -5.27 -4.08
C PHE A 114 -0.32 -5.45 -4.53
N ILE A 115 -0.65 -6.70 -4.85
CA ILE A 115 -2.02 -7.19 -4.96
C ILE A 115 -2.44 -7.70 -3.59
N ARG A 116 -3.49 -7.10 -3.04
CA ARG A 116 -4.13 -7.51 -1.78
C ARG A 116 -5.35 -8.36 -2.07
N GLN A 117 -5.41 -9.53 -1.45
CA GLN A 117 -6.52 -10.47 -1.56
C GLN A 117 -6.97 -10.94 -0.18
N LEU A 118 -8.28 -11.13 -0.02
CA LEU A 118 -8.85 -11.77 1.17
C LEU A 118 -8.78 -13.29 1.00
N ALA A 119 -7.91 -13.96 1.76
CA ALA A 119 -7.70 -15.40 1.71
C ALA A 119 -8.53 -16.15 2.77
N GLY A 120 -9.82 -15.79 2.90
CA GLY A 120 -10.73 -16.43 3.85
C GLY A 120 -10.23 -16.34 5.30
N ARG A 121 -10.13 -17.48 6.00
CA ARG A 121 -9.69 -17.53 7.41
C ARG A 121 -8.22 -17.18 7.62
N ASN A 122 -7.41 -17.18 6.56
CA ASN A 122 -5.98 -16.88 6.62
C ASN A 122 -5.71 -15.37 6.61
N GLY A 123 -6.76 -14.54 6.58
CA GLY A 123 -6.65 -13.10 6.58
C GLY A 123 -6.26 -12.56 5.21
N VAL A 124 -5.41 -11.56 5.20
CA VAL A 124 -4.98 -10.84 4.01
C VAL A 124 -3.70 -11.43 3.47
N VAL A 125 -3.65 -11.61 2.14
CA VAL A 125 -2.43 -11.95 1.42
C VAL A 125 -2.03 -10.75 0.57
N LEU A 126 -0.76 -10.35 0.69
CA LEU A 126 -0.11 -9.36 -0.16
C LEU A 126 0.88 -10.09 -1.05
N THR A 127 0.67 -10.01 -2.36
CA THR A 127 1.55 -10.59 -3.36
C THR A 127 2.12 -9.44 -4.21
N PRO A 128 3.44 -9.34 -4.42
CA PRO A 128 3.99 -8.34 -5.35
C PRO A 128 3.30 -8.45 -6.71
N VAL A 129 3.11 -7.33 -7.42
CA VAL A 129 2.40 -7.37 -8.71
C VAL A 129 3.10 -8.31 -9.71
N ASP A 130 4.43 -8.35 -9.71
CA ASP A 130 5.26 -9.25 -10.54
C ASP A 130 5.51 -10.63 -9.91
N ILE A 131 4.86 -10.94 -8.78
CA ILE A 131 5.00 -12.17 -7.96
C ILE A 131 6.34 -12.29 -7.23
N THR A 132 7.44 -11.83 -7.80
CA THR A 132 8.80 -11.99 -7.26
C THR A 132 9.26 -10.82 -6.39
N GLY A 133 8.66 -9.65 -6.55
CA GLY A 133 9.06 -8.39 -5.92
C GLY A 133 10.38 -7.83 -6.46
N ALA A 134 10.70 -8.12 -7.72
CA ALA A 134 11.95 -7.67 -8.35
C ALA A 134 11.78 -6.32 -9.06
N ALA A 135 10.57 -6.03 -9.54
CA ALA A 135 10.24 -4.86 -10.35
C ALA A 135 8.96 -4.15 -9.86
N ASP A 136 8.47 -4.47 -8.67
CA ASP A 136 7.28 -3.87 -8.07
C ASP A 136 7.58 -2.61 -7.24
N GLY A 137 8.84 -2.21 -7.13
CA GLY A 137 9.28 -1.07 -6.31
C GLY A 137 9.87 0.12 -7.07
N PHE A 138 9.80 1.29 -6.46
CA PHE A 138 10.33 2.55 -6.98
C PHE A 138 10.67 3.53 -5.84
N PHE A 139 11.42 4.58 -6.15
CA PHE A 139 11.60 5.73 -5.26
C PHE A 139 10.73 6.90 -5.73
N ALA A 140 10.02 7.53 -4.79
CA ALA A 140 9.39 8.81 -5.09
C ALA A 140 10.46 9.88 -5.38
N ASP A 141 10.17 10.79 -6.30
CA ASP A 141 11.07 11.90 -6.59
C ASP A 141 11.11 12.93 -5.44
N LYS A 142 11.91 13.98 -5.61
CA LYS A 142 12.07 15.06 -4.62
C LYS A 142 10.78 15.87 -4.37
N ASP A 143 9.82 15.81 -5.29
CA ASP A 143 8.55 16.53 -5.22
C ASP A 143 7.40 15.61 -4.75
N GLY A 144 7.71 14.36 -4.40
CA GLY A 144 6.74 13.37 -3.92
C GLY A 144 5.91 12.73 -5.05
N ASN A 145 6.39 12.76 -6.30
CA ASN A 145 5.77 12.02 -7.39
C ASN A 145 6.36 10.61 -7.51
N GLY A 146 5.53 9.65 -7.93
CA GLY A 146 5.93 8.28 -8.20
C GLY A 146 5.36 7.80 -9.53
N ASP A 147 6.11 6.97 -10.25
CA ASP A 147 5.66 6.30 -11.46
C ASP A 147 6.23 4.89 -11.47
N ILE A 148 5.40 3.89 -11.76
CA ILE A 148 5.82 2.50 -11.88
C ILE A 148 5.03 1.79 -12.97
N ALA A 149 5.76 1.09 -13.84
CA ALA A 149 5.19 0.15 -14.80
C ALA A 149 5.68 -1.26 -14.47
N VAL A 150 4.76 -2.13 -14.04
CA VAL A 150 5.06 -3.51 -13.62
C VAL A 150 4.11 -4.48 -14.33
N GLN A 151 4.60 -5.67 -14.66
CA GLN A 151 3.80 -6.71 -15.30
C GLN A 151 3.49 -7.82 -14.31
N SER A 152 2.20 -8.09 -14.11
CA SER A 152 1.76 -9.32 -13.49
C SER A 152 1.72 -10.43 -14.54
N PRO A 153 2.34 -11.59 -14.28
CA PRO A 153 2.30 -12.71 -15.22
C PRO A 153 0.92 -13.39 -15.25
N ASN A 154 0.05 -13.10 -14.28
CA ASN A 154 -1.29 -13.66 -14.17
C ASN A 154 -2.35 -12.54 -14.27
N PRO A 155 -3.59 -12.89 -14.65
CA PRO A 155 -4.71 -11.98 -14.48
C PRO A 155 -4.86 -11.53 -13.02
N ILE A 156 -5.16 -10.25 -12.81
CA ILE A 156 -5.50 -9.73 -11.47
C ILE A 156 -7.01 -9.91 -11.26
N PRO A 157 -7.46 -10.64 -10.23
CA PRO A 157 -8.90 -10.82 -9.98
C PRO A 157 -9.61 -9.51 -9.67
N SER A 158 -10.84 -9.33 -10.16
CA SER A 158 -11.64 -8.10 -9.95
C SER A 158 -12.06 -7.87 -8.51
N ASN A 159 -11.97 -8.87 -7.63
CA ASN A 159 -12.17 -8.71 -6.19
C ASN A 159 -10.88 -8.37 -5.42
N ALA A 160 -9.75 -8.26 -6.12
CA ALA A 160 -8.48 -7.85 -5.52
C ALA A 160 -8.38 -6.32 -5.40
N GLN A 161 -7.38 -5.89 -4.64
CA GLN A 161 -7.04 -4.47 -4.50
C GLN A 161 -5.57 -4.28 -4.83
N LEU A 162 -5.22 -3.14 -5.41
CA LEU A 162 -3.83 -2.70 -5.46
C LEU A 162 -3.53 -1.92 -4.17
N VAL A 163 -2.37 -2.16 -3.58
CA VAL A 163 -1.91 -1.50 -2.34
C VAL A 163 -0.50 -0.97 -2.56
N LEU A 164 -0.32 0.33 -2.30
CA LEU A 164 0.98 0.97 -2.27
C LEU A 164 1.54 0.92 -0.84
N ILE A 165 2.73 0.37 -0.69
CA ILE A 165 3.42 0.21 0.60
C ILE A 165 4.66 1.09 0.60
N TYR A 166 4.81 1.89 1.65
CA TYR A 166 6.02 2.64 1.96
C TYR A 166 6.97 1.80 2.82
N HIS A 167 8.25 1.79 2.46
CA HIS A 167 9.31 1.08 3.19
C HIS A 167 10.18 2.08 3.95
N SER A 168 9.96 2.18 5.27
CA SER A 168 10.66 3.15 6.12
C SER A 168 12.13 2.79 6.39
N ASP A 169 12.52 1.55 6.10
CA ASP A 169 13.93 1.10 6.10
C ASP A 169 14.61 1.24 4.73
N GLY A 170 13.90 1.76 3.72
CA GLY A 170 14.41 1.98 2.38
C GLY A 170 14.74 0.70 1.60
N SER A 171 14.25 -0.47 2.03
CA SER A 171 14.57 -1.78 1.43
C SER A 171 13.45 -2.34 0.55
N ASP A 172 13.82 -3.25 -0.36
CA ASP A 172 12.90 -3.76 -1.40
C ASP A 172 12.09 -4.98 -0.96
N HIS A 173 12.52 -5.67 0.11
CA HIS A 173 11.90 -6.87 0.71
C HIS A 173 11.55 -8.04 -0.23
N GLN A 174 11.85 -7.92 -1.53
CA GLN A 174 11.62 -8.90 -2.59
C GLN A 174 10.17 -9.41 -2.56
N GLY A 175 9.98 -10.73 -2.51
CA GLY A 175 8.67 -11.38 -2.51
C GLY A 175 7.78 -11.09 -1.30
N SER A 176 8.22 -10.25 -0.35
CA SER A 176 7.51 -9.90 0.88
C SER A 176 7.28 -8.39 0.95
N PRO A 177 6.16 -7.92 1.53
CA PRO A 177 6.00 -6.50 1.84
C PRO A 177 6.94 -6.01 2.94
N GLY A 178 7.63 -6.90 3.65
CA GLY A 178 8.35 -6.58 4.88
C GLY A 178 7.48 -6.79 6.13
N ASN A 179 7.95 -6.29 7.27
CA ASN A 179 7.23 -6.36 8.54
C ASN A 179 6.25 -5.19 8.62
N LEU A 180 4.98 -5.47 8.31
CA LEU A 180 3.90 -4.47 8.40
C LEU A 180 3.87 -3.80 9.78
N GLY A 181 3.81 -2.48 9.77
CA GLY A 181 3.82 -1.65 10.98
C GLY A 181 5.20 -1.33 11.52
N VAL A 182 6.24 -2.09 11.16
CA VAL A 182 7.60 -1.88 11.67
C VAL A 182 8.46 -1.14 10.64
N ASN A 183 8.61 -1.74 9.46
CA ASN A 183 9.37 -1.17 8.34
C ASN A 183 8.54 -1.02 7.06
N ALA A 184 7.35 -1.60 7.02
CA ALA A 184 6.45 -1.55 5.88
C ALA A 184 5.10 -0.96 6.28
N HIS A 185 4.61 0.01 5.51
CA HIS A 185 3.46 0.83 5.87
C HIS A 185 2.53 1.00 4.67
N GLU A 186 1.36 0.36 4.70
CA GLU A 186 0.36 0.50 3.64
C GLU A 186 -0.18 1.95 3.65
N GLN A 187 -0.02 2.66 2.53
CA GLN A 187 -0.41 4.07 2.43
C GLN A 187 -1.68 4.25 1.61
N LEU A 188 -1.72 3.67 0.39
CA LEU A 188 -2.82 3.84 -0.55
C LEU A 188 -3.42 2.50 -0.96
N ILE A 189 -4.71 2.51 -1.27
CA ILE A 189 -5.43 1.34 -1.78
C ILE A 189 -6.34 1.71 -2.94
N ALA A 190 -6.44 0.82 -3.94
CA ALA A 190 -7.36 0.95 -5.06
C ALA A 190 -8.08 -0.37 -5.31
N ARG A 191 -9.39 -0.34 -5.62
CA ARG A 191 -10.10 -1.54 -6.07
C ARG A 191 -9.78 -1.79 -7.53
N VAL A 192 -9.52 -3.05 -7.87
CA VAL A 192 -9.42 -3.47 -9.27
C VAL A 192 -10.84 -3.45 -9.87
N PRO A 193 -11.06 -2.84 -11.05
CA PRO A 193 -12.38 -2.79 -11.69
C PRO A 193 -12.91 -4.14 -12.16
#